data_AF-A0A3N6PE36-F1
#
_entry.id   AF-A0A3N6PE36-F1
#
_cell.length_a   1.000
_cell.length_b   1.000
_cell.length_c   1.000
_cell.angle_alpha   90.00
_cell.angle_beta   90.00
_cell.angle_gamma   90.00
#
_symmetry.space_group_name_H-M   'P 1'
#
loop_
_entity.id
_entity.type
_entity.pdbx_description
1 polymer ?
#
loop_
_entity_poly.entity_id
_entity_poly.type
_entity_poly.pdbx_seq_one_letter_code
_entity_poly.pdbx_strand_id
1 'polypeptide(L)'
;MFHEQRTSVPGSPGELRAEYDADLETVLERRDPATVAERTDVDREDVEALQAGESPDISLEEAAAIQSLADGTADPETIVTMACEHLLLGMSTAVLDVDAVESELEMDLDAKEIQQKIERRAPMSFAEYVHLQYVIVDGMP
;
A
#
# COMPACT_ATOMS: atom_id res chain seq x y z
N MET A 1 4.50 -8.65 4.07
CA MET A 1 4.56 -7.74 2.90
C MET A 1 3.16 -7.24 2.54
N PHE A 2 3.03 -6.00 2.06
CA PHE A 2 1.71 -5.44 1.75
C PHE A 2 0.96 -6.12 0.60
N HIS A 3 1.65 -6.72 -0.36
CA HIS A 3 1.01 -7.44 -1.47
C HIS A 3 0.50 -8.84 -1.11
N GLU A 4 0.80 -9.35 0.07
CA GLU A 4 0.28 -10.65 0.52
C GLU A 4 -1.20 -10.53 0.89
N GLN A 5 -1.95 -11.63 0.73
CA GLN A 5 -3.36 -11.64 1.09
C GLN A 5 -3.51 -11.45 2.61
N ARG A 6 -4.06 -10.31 3.01
CA ARG A 6 -4.32 -9.97 4.40
C ARG A 6 -5.73 -10.40 4.80
N THR A 7 -5.87 -10.95 6.02
CA THR A 7 -7.15 -11.43 6.58
C THR A 7 -7.50 -10.81 7.93
N SER A 8 -6.67 -9.90 8.43
CA SER A 8 -6.93 -9.10 9.63
C SER A 8 -6.13 -7.80 9.58
N VAL A 9 -6.66 -6.77 10.24
CA VAL A 9 -6.04 -5.44 10.35
C VAL A 9 -5.94 -5.04 11.83
N PRO A 10 -5.03 -4.11 12.17
CA PRO A 10 -4.95 -3.55 13.51
C PRO A 10 -6.15 -2.61 13.79
N GLY A 11 -6.11 -1.79 14.84
CA GLY A 11 -7.26 -0.98 15.26
C GLY A 11 -7.47 0.32 14.49
N SER A 12 -6.59 0.66 13.54
CA SER A 12 -6.75 1.83 12.67
C SER A 12 -5.92 1.73 11.38
N PRO A 13 -6.27 2.51 10.33
CA PRO A 13 -5.44 2.64 9.14
C PRO A 13 -4.02 3.15 9.44
N GLY A 14 -3.86 4.01 10.47
CA GLY A 14 -2.55 4.53 10.88
C GLY A 14 -1.65 3.46 11.49
N GLU A 15 -2.21 2.56 12.32
CA GLU A 15 -1.48 1.40 12.83
C GLU A 15 -1.10 0.44 11.68
N LEU A 16 -2.01 0.24 10.72
CA LEU A 16 -1.75 -0.57 9.53
C LEU A 16 -0.63 0.03 8.66
N ARG A 17 -0.63 1.35 8.49
CA ARG A 17 0.42 2.09 7.78
C ARG A 17 1.77 1.92 8.48
N ALA A 18 1.80 2.06 9.79
CA ALA A 18 3.04 1.91 10.58
C ALA A 18 3.64 0.50 10.48
N GLU A 19 2.81 -0.55 10.43
CA GLU A 19 3.30 -1.92 10.18
C GLU A 19 3.98 -2.04 8.81
N TYR A 20 3.41 -1.42 7.77
CA TYR A 20 4.00 -1.44 6.44
C TYR A 20 5.25 -0.55 6.32
N ASP A 21 5.28 0.60 6.98
CA ASP A 21 6.49 1.43 7.02
C ASP A 21 7.63 0.67 7.71
N ALA A 22 7.37 -0.09 8.76
CA ALA A 22 8.37 -0.94 9.41
C ALA A 22 8.87 -2.09 8.50
N ASP A 23 7.98 -2.70 7.71
CA ASP A 23 8.35 -3.68 6.68
C ASP A 23 9.27 -3.02 5.64
N LEU A 24 8.92 -1.81 5.15
CA LEU A 24 9.73 -1.06 4.18
C LEU A 24 11.07 -0.60 4.77
N GLU A 25 11.09 -0.13 6.02
CA GLU A 25 12.31 0.22 6.76
C GLU A 25 13.25 -0.99 6.85
N THR A 26 12.72 -2.17 7.19
CA THR A 26 13.47 -3.43 7.23
C THR A 26 14.11 -3.74 5.88
N VAL A 27 13.39 -3.49 4.79
CA VAL A 27 13.92 -3.62 3.43
C VAL A 27 15.02 -2.57 3.20
N LEU A 28 14.87 -1.34 3.66
CA LEU A 28 15.85 -0.27 3.48
C LEU A 28 17.06 -0.39 4.42
N GLU A 29 17.02 -1.24 5.45
CA GLU A 29 18.12 -1.42 6.39
C GLU A 29 19.46 -1.65 5.69
N ARG A 30 20.47 -0.87 6.10
CA ARG A 30 21.86 -0.95 5.58
C ARG A 30 22.00 -0.61 4.09
N ARG A 31 20.97 -0.09 3.44
CA ARG A 31 21.03 0.41 2.07
C ARG A 31 21.31 1.90 2.08
N ASP A 32 22.14 2.34 1.14
CA ASP A 32 22.41 3.75 0.94
C ASP A 32 21.19 4.42 0.25
N PRO A 33 20.62 5.50 0.80
CA PRO A 33 19.44 6.15 0.23
C PRO A 33 19.60 6.61 -1.21
N ALA A 34 20.79 7.11 -1.59
CA ALA A 34 21.04 7.54 -2.96
C ALA A 34 21.00 6.35 -3.94
N THR A 35 21.57 5.22 -3.54
CA THR A 35 21.53 3.98 -4.33
C THR A 35 20.10 3.44 -4.46
N VAL A 36 19.27 3.56 -3.44
CA VAL A 36 17.85 3.15 -3.49
C VAL A 36 17.08 4.06 -4.44
N ALA A 37 17.21 5.38 -4.29
CA ALA A 37 16.55 6.36 -5.13
C ALA A 37 16.87 6.13 -6.62
N GLU A 38 18.15 5.93 -6.97
CA GLU A 38 18.57 5.62 -8.34
C GLU A 38 17.97 4.33 -8.92
N ARG A 39 17.63 3.36 -8.07
CA ARG A 39 17.10 2.05 -8.50
C ARG A 39 15.59 1.97 -8.55
N THR A 40 14.91 2.84 -7.81
CA THR A 40 13.46 2.77 -7.57
C THR A 40 12.70 3.98 -8.10
N ASP A 41 13.42 5.02 -8.55
CA ASP A 41 12.88 6.34 -8.90
C ASP A 41 12.14 7.04 -7.74
N VAL A 42 12.24 6.52 -6.51
CA VAL A 42 11.72 7.15 -5.29
C VAL A 42 12.61 8.33 -4.92
N ASP A 43 12.01 9.43 -4.48
CA ASP A 43 12.74 10.58 -3.98
C ASP A 43 13.63 10.20 -2.78
N ARG A 44 14.88 10.67 -2.80
CA ARG A 44 15.86 10.33 -1.75
C ARG A 44 15.39 10.77 -0.36
N GLU A 45 14.70 11.89 -0.28
CA GLU A 45 14.15 12.42 0.99
C GLU A 45 13.12 11.45 1.58
N ASP A 46 12.25 10.85 0.76
CA ASP A 46 11.28 9.87 1.22
C ASP A 46 11.94 8.55 1.65
N VAL A 47 13.00 8.13 0.96
CA VAL A 47 13.82 6.97 1.39
C VAL A 47 14.47 7.24 2.75
N GLU A 48 15.04 8.43 2.94
CA GLU A 48 15.65 8.86 4.21
C GLU A 48 14.59 8.93 5.33
N ALA A 49 13.39 9.42 5.04
CA ALA A 49 12.27 9.49 5.99
C ALA A 49 11.81 8.08 6.41
N LEU A 50 11.64 7.15 5.46
CA LEU A 50 11.32 5.75 5.78
C LEU A 50 12.40 5.08 6.63
N GLN A 51 13.69 5.32 6.34
CA GLN A 51 14.80 4.83 7.17
C GLN A 51 14.83 5.44 8.59
N ALA A 52 14.21 6.59 8.78
CA ALA A 52 14.04 7.22 10.08
C ALA A 52 12.77 6.75 10.82
N GLY A 53 12.00 5.82 10.24
CA GLY A 53 10.74 5.32 10.78
C GLY A 53 9.57 6.30 10.61
N GLU A 54 9.66 7.20 9.63
CA GLU A 54 8.59 8.14 9.27
C GLU A 54 7.69 7.59 8.15
N SER A 55 6.57 8.26 7.90
CA SER A 55 5.54 7.84 6.93
C SER A 55 5.40 8.86 5.79
N PRO A 56 6.36 8.95 4.84
CA PRO A 56 6.27 9.92 3.73
C PRO A 56 5.09 9.63 2.80
N ASP A 57 4.74 10.62 1.98
CA ASP A 57 3.68 10.52 0.98
C ASP A 57 4.24 9.96 -0.32
N ILE A 58 4.29 8.62 -0.38
CA ILE A 58 4.75 7.87 -1.56
C ILE A 58 3.56 7.20 -2.26
N SER A 59 3.71 6.94 -3.55
CA SER A 59 2.78 6.13 -4.34
C SER A 59 2.84 4.64 -3.97
N LEU A 60 1.79 3.90 -4.35
CA LEU A 60 1.77 2.44 -4.23
C LEU A 60 2.88 1.81 -5.07
N GLU A 61 3.16 2.37 -6.25
CA GLU A 61 4.24 1.96 -7.15
C GLU A 61 5.63 2.15 -6.51
N GLU A 62 5.86 3.27 -5.83
CA GLU A 62 7.10 3.54 -5.10
C GLU A 62 7.29 2.58 -3.91
N ALA A 63 6.23 2.34 -3.13
CA ALA A 63 6.25 1.34 -2.06
C ALA A 63 6.57 -0.06 -2.61
N ALA A 64 6.01 -0.42 -3.76
CA ALA A 64 6.31 -1.69 -4.44
C ALA A 64 7.75 -1.74 -4.95
N ALA A 65 8.27 -0.63 -5.48
CA ALA A 65 9.65 -0.52 -5.94
C ALA A 65 10.64 -0.77 -4.79
N ILE A 66 10.40 -0.15 -3.63
CA ILE A 66 11.19 -0.39 -2.42
C ILE A 66 11.08 -1.86 -2.01
N GLN A 67 9.85 -2.38 -1.86
CA GLN A 67 9.63 -3.76 -1.41
C GLN A 67 10.30 -4.80 -2.32
N SER A 68 10.35 -4.56 -3.64
CA SER A 68 11.01 -5.45 -4.61
C SER A 68 12.53 -5.59 -4.39
N LEU A 69 13.14 -4.70 -3.61
CA LEU A 69 14.56 -4.79 -3.26
C LEU A 69 14.86 -5.91 -2.25
N ALA A 70 13.85 -6.45 -1.54
CA ALA A 70 14.04 -7.65 -0.72
C ALA A 70 14.33 -8.89 -1.60
N ASP A 71 15.13 -9.81 -1.06
CA ASP A 71 15.47 -11.05 -1.77
C ASP A 71 14.25 -11.96 -1.86
N GLY A 72 13.98 -12.50 -3.06
CA GLY A 72 12.88 -13.43 -3.29
C GLY A 72 11.50 -12.78 -3.46
N THR A 73 11.43 -11.45 -3.46
CA THR A 73 10.21 -10.71 -3.77
C THR A 73 9.98 -10.61 -5.28
N ALA A 74 8.71 -10.47 -5.68
CA ALA A 74 8.35 -10.22 -7.07
C ALA A 74 8.81 -8.82 -7.54
N ASP A 75 8.77 -8.58 -8.85
CA ASP A 75 9.03 -7.25 -9.41
C ASP A 75 7.92 -6.25 -9.00
N PRO A 76 8.19 -4.93 -9.06
CA PRO A 76 7.25 -3.91 -8.59
C PRO A 76 5.86 -3.97 -9.24
N GLU A 77 5.80 -4.21 -10.56
CA GLU A 77 4.53 -4.28 -11.29
C GLU A 77 3.68 -5.48 -10.83
N THR A 78 4.33 -6.63 -10.61
CA THR A 78 3.67 -7.81 -10.05
C THR A 78 3.19 -7.56 -8.62
N ILE A 79 3.98 -6.87 -7.78
CA ILE A 79 3.59 -6.50 -6.41
C ILE A 79 2.32 -5.62 -6.42
N VAL A 80 2.29 -4.56 -7.23
CA VAL A 80 1.09 -3.68 -7.36
C VAL A 80 -0.10 -4.47 -7.89
N THR A 81 0.11 -5.34 -8.87
CA THR A 81 -0.94 -6.20 -9.43
C THR A 81 -1.59 -7.05 -8.34
N MET A 82 -0.79 -7.80 -7.56
CA MET A 82 -1.28 -8.65 -6.49
C MET A 82 -1.96 -7.83 -5.38
N ALA A 83 -1.37 -6.68 -5.01
CA ALA A 83 -1.94 -5.79 -4.00
C ALA A 83 -3.36 -5.34 -4.37
N CYS A 84 -3.58 -4.89 -5.61
CA CYS A 84 -4.89 -4.48 -6.11
C CYS A 84 -5.86 -5.67 -6.29
N GLU A 85 -5.38 -6.82 -6.77
CA GLU A 85 -6.20 -8.04 -6.88
C GLU A 85 -6.70 -8.51 -5.52
N HIS A 86 -5.88 -8.39 -4.47
CA HIS A 86 -6.29 -8.71 -3.10
C HIS A 86 -7.33 -7.73 -2.55
N LEU A 87 -7.31 -6.45 -2.95
CA LEU A 87 -8.42 -5.53 -2.62
C LEU A 87 -9.73 -5.99 -3.27
N LEU A 88 -9.71 -6.34 -4.56
CA LEU A 88 -10.90 -6.85 -5.27
C LEU A 88 -11.45 -8.15 -4.67
N LEU A 89 -10.54 -9.09 -4.35
CA LEU A 89 -10.91 -10.33 -3.68
C LEU A 89 -11.46 -10.07 -2.28
N GLY A 90 -10.87 -9.11 -1.57
CA GLY A 90 -11.33 -8.70 -0.25
C GLY A 90 -12.73 -8.10 -0.28
N MET A 91 -13.01 -7.17 -1.21
CA MET A 91 -14.35 -6.61 -1.41
C MET A 91 -15.38 -7.69 -1.71
N SER A 92 -15.02 -8.66 -2.57
CA SER A 92 -15.89 -9.80 -2.88
C SER A 92 -16.17 -10.67 -1.66
N THR A 93 -15.20 -10.82 -0.76
CA THR A 93 -15.30 -11.64 0.46
C THR A 93 -16.12 -10.94 1.54
N ALA A 94 -15.93 -9.64 1.71
CA ALA A 94 -16.69 -8.78 2.63
C ALA A 94 -18.09 -8.40 2.09
N VAL A 95 -18.38 -8.72 0.82
CA VAL A 95 -19.62 -8.33 0.12
C VAL A 95 -19.80 -6.80 0.10
N LEU A 96 -18.69 -6.09 -0.13
CA LEU A 96 -18.64 -4.63 -0.24
C LEU A 96 -18.62 -4.21 -1.72
N ASP A 97 -19.42 -3.22 -2.07
CA ASP A 97 -19.26 -2.45 -3.31
C ASP A 97 -18.48 -1.15 -3.03
N VAL A 98 -18.18 -0.39 -4.08
CA VAL A 98 -17.40 0.85 -3.97
C VAL A 98 -18.14 1.95 -3.21
N ASP A 99 -19.48 1.98 -3.27
CA ASP A 99 -20.31 2.92 -2.50
C ASP A 99 -20.24 2.60 -0.99
N ALA A 100 -20.25 1.32 -0.62
CA ALA A 100 -20.07 0.89 0.76
C ALA A 100 -18.66 1.23 1.27
N VAL A 101 -17.62 0.99 0.45
CA VAL A 101 -16.24 1.38 0.81
C VAL A 101 -16.14 2.89 0.98
N GLU A 102 -16.66 3.69 0.03
CA GLU A 102 -16.69 5.17 0.12
C GLU A 102 -17.32 5.63 1.45
N SER A 103 -18.44 5.02 1.86
CA SER A 103 -19.17 5.45 3.05
C SER A 103 -18.43 5.26 4.37
N GLU A 104 -17.49 4.30 4.43
CA GLU A 104 -16.69 3.96 5.60
C GLU A 104 -15.25 4.52 5.51
N LEU A 105 -14.84 4.98 4.33
CA LEU A 105 -13.50 5.47 4.09
C LEU A 105 -13.31 6.88 4.68
N GLU A 106 -12.34 7.04 5.57
CA GLU A 106 -11.96 8.34 6.11
C GLU A 106 -11.03 9.12 5.16
N MET A 107 -11.34 9.15 3.86
CA MET A 107 -10.60 9.88 2.83
C MET A 107 -11.55 10.57 1.85
N ASP A 108 -11.11 11.66 1.24
CA ASP A 108 -11.85 12.39 0.21
C ASP A 108 -11.70 11.69 -1.15
N LEU A 109 -12.31 10.51 -1.29
CA LEU A 109 -12.38 9.73 -2.53
C LEU A 109 -13.81 9.32 -2.81
N ASP A 110 -14.29 9.58 -4.02
CA ASP A 110 -15.60 9.09 -4.46
C ASP A 110 -15.54 7.61 -4.93
N ALA A 111 -16.68 6.92 -4.96
CA ALA A 111 -16.78 5.52 -5.40
C ALA A 111 -16.15 5.26 -6.78
N LYS A 112 -16.20 6.24 -7.70
CA LYS A 112 -15.61 6.11 -9.03
C LYS A 112 -14.08 6.19 -8.94
N GLU A 113 -13.53 7.10 -8.15
CA GLU A 113 -12.09 7.21 -7.90
C GLU A 113 -11.55 5.93 -7.26
N ILE A 114 -12.25 5.40 -6.25
CA ILE A 114 -11.94 4.12 -5.62
C ILE A 114 -11.88 3.01 -6.69
N GLN A 115 -12.92 2.92 -7.54
CA GLN A 115 -12.94 1.92 -8.61
C GLN A 115 -11.77 2.08 -9.59
N GLN A 116 -11.49 3.30 -10.05
CA GLN A 116 -10.40 3.53 -11.00
C GLN A 116 -9.04 3.16 -10.39
N LYS A 117 -8.80 3.50 -9.12
CA LYS A 117 -7.54 3.19 -8.44
C LYS A 117 -7.37 1.69 -8.21
N ILE A 118 -8.39 0.99 -7.71
CA ILE A 118 -8.35 -0.48 -7.52
C ILE A 118 -8.18 -1.22 -8.86
N GLU A 119 -8.82 -0.75 -9.93
CA GLU A 119 -8.65 -1.30 -11.28
C GLU A 119 -7.34 -0.83 -11.96
N ARG A 120 -6.46 -0.11 -11.25
CA ARG A 120 -5.17 0.42 -11.73
C ARG A 120 -5.30 1.32 -12.97
N ARG A 121 -6.41 2.04 -13.08
CA ARG A 121 -6.70 3.04 -14.12
C ARG A 121 -6.42 4.47 -13.68
N ALA A 122 -6.09 4.68 -12.41
CA ALA A 122 -5.61 5.92 -11.83
C ALA A 122 -4.51 5.62 -10.82
N PRO A 123 -3.52 6.52 -10.64
CA PRO A 123 -2.49 6.35 -9.62
C PRO A 123 -3.11 6.33 -8.22
N MET A 124 -2.49 5.57 -7.32
CA MET A 124 -2.93 5.41 -5.93
C MET A 124 -1.76 5.72 -4.99
N SER A 125 -1.98 6.57 -3.99
CA SER A 125 -0.98 6.76 -2.94
C SER A 125 -0.91 5.52 -2.05
N PHE A 126 0.23 5.31 -1.38
CA PHE A 126 0.33 4.20 -0.46
C PHE A 126 -0.60 4.37 0.76
N ALA A 127 -0.87 5.61 1.17
CA ALA A 127 -1.87 5.91 2.20
C ALA A 127 -3.29 5.52 1.76
N GLU A 128 -3.69 5.87 0.53
CA GLU A 128 -4.98 5.44 -0.02
C GLU A 128 -5.11 3.92 -0.07
N TYR A 129 -4.06 3.23 -0.51
CA TYR A 129 -4.01 1.76 -0.51
C TYR A 129 -4.25 1.19 0.89
N VAL A 130 -3.54 1.71 1.89
CA VAL A 130 -3.66 1.25 3.28
C VAL A 130 -5.08 1.45 3.82
N HIS A 131 -5.67 2.63 3.61
CA HIS A 131 -7.02 2.92 4.08
C HIS A 131 -8.08 2.05 3.38
N LEU A 132 -7.95 1.83 2.07
CA LEU A 132 -8.82 0.92 1.33
C LEU A 132 -8.69 -0.52 1.85
N GLN A 133 -7.46 -1.01 2.02
CA GLN A 133 -7.23 -2.35 2.58
C GLN A 133 -7.81 -2.49 3.98
N TYR A 134 -7.64 -1.46 4.82
CA TYR A 134 -8.19 -1.43 6.17
C TYR A 134 -9.70 -1.65 6.16
N VAL A 135 -10.45 -0.79 5.46
CA VAL A 135 -11.93 -0.86 5.39
C VAL A 135 -12.39 -2.22 4.85
N ILE A 136 -11.74 -2.70 3.79
CA ILE A 136 -12.12 -3.96 3.13
C ILE A 136 -11.89 -5.17 4.03
N VAL A 137 -10.76 -5.22 4.74
CA VAL A 137 -10.40 -6.37 5.59
C VAL A 137 -11.14 -6.33 6.93
N ASP A 138 -11.37 -5.15 7.50
CA ASP A 138 -12.18 -4.99 8.72
C ASP A 138 -13.64 -5.40 8.51
N GLY A 139 -14.16 -5.21 7.29
CA GLY A 139 -15.50 -5.65 6.88
C GLY A 139 -15.65 -7.15 6.62
N MET A 140 -14.57 -7.96 6.72
CA MET A 140 -14.64 -9.40 6.51
C MET A 140 -15.31 -10.13 7.70
N PRO A 141 -16.07 -11.22 7.44
CA PRO A 141 -16.79 -11.98 8.47
C PRO A 141 -15.90 -12.89 9.35
#